data_AF-A0A1I6K5U4-F1
#
_entry.id   AF-A0A1I6K5U4-F1
#
_cell.length_a   1.000
_cell.length_b   1.000
_cell.length_c   1.000
_cell.angle_alpha   90.00
_cell.angle_beta   90.00
_cell.angle_gamma   90.00
#
_symmetry.space_group_name_H-M   'P 1'
#
loop_
_entity.id
_entity.type
_entity.pdbx_description
1 polymer ?
#
loop_
_entity_poly.entity_id
_entity_poly.type
_entity_poly.pdbx_seq_one_letter_code
_entity_poly.pdbx_strand_id
1 'polypeptide(L)'
;MIGIPRSLLLLLAALFSAYHVALAISSIEVPASPWPTVVALVLYAAATIASLSVGSRVRMPDWLAAFDLAVSIVLPLLVTSQLDPDAANGYATWYVAAVGTLMTIAAARRQLTAAWLGVIALAVQTVVWDGPLALGTLGVIGSIAWVAIAHMLSAALGTAAREARRYAHAEREAAEWQAAQDAHLFVGQTRLVQTNRIAAPMLRRIADRGGVLTAQQRRECRMLEAAIRDEIRGRMLLSDDVRMRVQAARERGAVVTLLDEGGIDDLDAVERERVLALVAEAIGASQADRIVVRTAAETSSTAVTVVGLVQPDPAAHVDDPDDLDVELWLEIPRQAPIGSA
;
A
#
# COMPACT_ATOMS: atom_id res chain seq x y z
N MET A 1 -10.27 -0.05 -19.75
CA MET A 1 -9.53 0.76 -20.75
C MET A 1 -8.90 -0.19 -21.75
N ILE A 2 -9.23 -0.07 -23.04
CA ILE A 2 -8.67 -0.93 -24.09
C ILE A 2 -7.23 -0.46 -24.34
N GLY A 3 -6.26 -1.07 -23.65
CA GLY A 3 -4.84 -0.83 -23.91
C GLY A 3 -4.48 -1.47 -25.24
N ILE A 4 -3.83 -0.71 -26.14
CA ILE A 4 -3.30 -1.28 -27.38
C ILE A 4 -2.31 -2.39 -27.00
N PRO A 5 -2.52 -3.64 -27.46
CA PRO A 5 -1.66 -4.74 -27.07
C PRO A 5 -0.25 -4.50 -27.62
N ARG A 6 0.76 -4.69 -26.76
CA ARG A 6 2.18 -4.52 -27.11
C ARG A 6 2.57 -5.32 -28.36
N SER A 7 1.95 -6.48 -28.58
CA SER A 7 2.14 -7.31 -29.76
C SER A 7 1.75 -6.60 -31.05
N LEU A 8 0.70 -5.78 -31.05
CA LEU A 8 0.27 -5.02 -32.23
C LEU A 8 1.31 -3.95 -32.60
N LEU A 9 1.86 -3.24 -31.61
CA LEU A 9 2.90 -2.24 -31.84
C LEU A 9 4.20 -2.89 -32.36
N LEU A 10 4.59 -4.05 -31.81
CA LEU A 10 5.74 -4.81 -32.28
C LEU A 10 5.53 -5.35 -33.70
N LEU A 11 4.34 -5.87 -34.00
CA LEU A 11 3.98 -6.35 -35.33
C LEU A 11 4.02 -5.21 -36.35
N LEU A 12 3.45 -4.05 -36.01
CA LEU A 12 3.45 -2.89 -36.89
C LEU A 12 4.88 -2.39 -37.15
N ALA A 13 5.70 -2.28 -36.11
CA ALA A 13 7.11 -1.90 -36.25
C ALA A 13 7.91 -2.91 -37.10
N ALA A 14 7.67 -4.21 -36.90
CA ALA A 14 8.30 -5.27 -37.69
C ALA A 14 7.86 -5.20 -39.16
N LEU A 15 6.57 -5.01 -39.42
CA LEU A 15 6.02 -4.93 -40.78
C LEU A 15 6.56 -3.70 -41.53
N PHE A 16 6.59 -2.55 -40.88
CA PHE A 16 7.12 -1.32 -41.48
C PHE A 16 8.63 -1.44 -41.73
N SER A 17 9.36 -2.11 -40.84
CA SER A 17 10.78 -2.38 -41.04
C SER A 17 11.04 -3.36 -42.19
N ALA A 18 10.23 -4.42 -42.29
CA ALA A 18 10.30 -5.38 -43.38
C ALA A 18 9.94 -4.73 -44.73
N TYR A 19 9.03 -3.76 -44.74
CA TYR A 19 8.69 -2.98 -45.91
C TYR A 19 9.91 -2.23 -46.47
N HIS A 20 10.72 -1.58 -45.61
CA HIS A 20 11.95 -0.91 -46.06
C HIS A 20 13.01 -1.88 -46.59
N VAL A 21 13.10 -3.07 -46.00
CA VAL A 21 13.94 -4.15 -46.54
C VAL A 21 13.49 -4.56 -47.94
N ALA A 22 12.17 -4.69 -48.16
CA ALA A 22 11.62 -5.01 -49.47
C ALA A 22 11.89 -3.92 -50.51
N LEU A 23 11.79 -2.64 -50.13
CA LEU A 23 12.15 -1.51 -50.99
C LEU A 23 13.64 -1.52 -51.36
N ALA A 24 14.52 -1.81 -50.41
CA ALA A 24 15.96 -1.92 -50.67
C ALA A 24 16.28 -3.03 -51.67
N ILE A 25 15.63 -4.19 -51.53
CA ILE A 25 15.83 -5.34 -52.42
C ILE A 25 15.27 -5.05 -53.81
N SER A 26 14.09 -4.42 -53.92
CA SER A 26 13.48 -4.13 -55.22
C SER A 26 14.22 -3.05 -56.02
N SER A 27 15.04 -2.24 -55.36
CA SER A 27 15.83 -1.16 -55.97
C SER A 27 17.33 -1.45 -56.01
N ILE A 28 17.75 -2.70 -55.80
CA ILE A 28 19.17 -3.08 -55.63
C ILE A 28 20.03 -2.87 -56.89
N GLU A 29 19.42 -2.73 -58.05
CA GLU A 29 20.08 -2.50 -59.34
C GLU A 29 20.31 -1.01 -59.65
N VAL A 30 19.70 -0.09 -58.89
CA VAL A 30 19.84 1.36 -59.09
C VAL A 30 21.22 1.89 -58.69
N PRO A 31 21.79 1.50 -57.51
CA PRO A 31 23.10 1.99 -57.09
C PRO A 31 24.23 1.50 -58.01
N ALA A 32 25.29 2.31 -58.13
CA ALA A 32 26.48 1.95 -58.94
C ALA A 32 27.12 0.61 -58.54
N SER A 33 27.10 0.30 -57.24
CA SER A 33 27.44 -1.03 -56.71
C SER A 33 26.39 -1.46 -55.68
N PRO A 34 25.90 -2.72 -55.72
CA PRO A 34 24.91 -3.19 -54.76
C PRO A 34 25.51 -3.44 -53.36
N TRP A 35 26.82 -3.62 -53.25
CA TRP A 35 27.46 -4.08 -52.00
C TRP A 35 27.31 -3.12 -50.81
N PRO A 36 27.52 -1.79 -50.95
CA PRO A 36 27.26 -0.86 -49.85
C PRO A 36 25.80 -0.88 -49.38
N THR A 37 24.85 -1.04 -50.31
CA THR A 37 23.42 -1.19 -49.99
C THR A 37 23.14 -2.49 -49.24
N VAL A 38 23.78 -3.60 -49.63
CA VAL A 38 23.67 -4.89 -48.91
C VAL A 38 24.21 -4.77 -47.47
N VAL A 39 25.36 -4.12 -47.28
CA VAL A 39 25.91 -3.88 -45.93
C VAL A 39 24.96 -3.01 -45.10
N ALA A 40 24.44 -1.93 -45.68
CA ALA A 40 23.43 -1.09 -45.03
C ALA A 40 22.20 -1.90 -44.63
N LEU A 41 21.69 -2.76 -45.52
CA LEU A 41 20.54 -3.62 -45.26
C LEU A 41 20.77 -4.55 -44.07
N VAL A 42 21.93 -5.20 -44.01
CA VAL A 42 22.30 -6.09 -42.90
C VAL A 42 22.39 -5.32 -41.58
N LEU A 43 23.01 -4.13 -41.58
CA LEU A 43 23.11 -3.29 -40.39
C LEU A 43 21.72 -2.85 -39.88
N TYR A 44 20.86 -2.39 -40.80
CA TYR A 44 19.49 -1.98 -40.48
C TYR A 44 18.65 -3.15 -39.93
N ALA A 45 18.72 -4.31 -40.58
CA ALA A 45 18.02 -5.51 -40.12
C ALA A 45 18.51 -5.96 -38.74
N ALA A 46 19.82 -5.97 -38.50
CA ALA A 46 20.40 -6.32 -37.21
C ALA A 46 19.95 -5.37 -36.10
N ALA A 47 20.01 -4.05 -36.36
CA ALA A 47 19.54 -3.02 -35.42
C ALA A 47 18.06 -3.19 -35.09
N THR A 48 17.23 -3.32 -36.12
CA THR A 48 15.78 -3.51 -35.95
C THR A 48 15.46 -4.78 -35.16
N ILE A 49 16.06 -5.92 -35.52
CA ILE A 49 15.82 -7.21 -34.85
C ILE A 49 16.26 -7.11 -33.39
N ALA A 50 17.42 -6.52 -33.10
CA ALA A 50 17.87 -6.31 -31.72
C ALA A 50 16.89 -5.41 -30.95
N SER A 51 16.49 -4.28 -31.53
CA SER A 51 15.60 -3.29 -30.91
C SER A 51 14.17 -3.79 -30.72
N LEU A 52 13.73 -4.81 -31.47
CA LEU A 52 12.45 -5.49 -31.28
C LEU A 52 12.55 -6.71 -30.35
N SER A 53 13.69 -7.44 -30.34
CA SER A 53 13.86 -8.70 -29.61
C SER A 53 14.27 -8.53 -28.15
N VAL A 54 14.93 -7.42 -27.78
CA VAL A 54 15.46 -7.20 -26.42
C VAL A 54 14.32 -6.92 -25.42
N GLY A 55 13.63 -7.99 -25.01
CA GLY A 55 13.04 -8.25 -23.70
C GLY A 55 11.90 -7.37 -23.18
N SER A 56 11.30 -7.83 -22.09
CA SER A 56 10.16 -7.22 -21.36
C SER A 56 10.42 -5.79 -20.83
N ARG A 57 11.67 -5.31 -20.85
CA ARG A 57 12.06 -3.99 -20.34
C ARG A 57 11.45 -2.86 -21.18
N VAL A 58 10.82 -1.91 -20.48
CA VAL A 58 10.19 -0.73 -21.09
C VAL A 58 11.23 0.22 -21.72
N ARG A 59 12.44 0.31 -21.15
CA ARG A 59 13.55 1.12 -21.69
C ARG A 59 14.58 0.22 -22.36
N MET A 60 14.98 0.57 -23.59
CA MET A 60 16.06 -0.09 -24.33
C MET A 60 17.43 0.18 -23.69
N PRO A 61 18.40 -0.75 -23.71
CA PRO A 61 19.76 -0.50 -23.18
C PRO A 61 20.50 0.61 -23.94
N ASP A 62 21.37 1.34 -23.25
CA ASP A 62 22.08 2.48 -23.84
C ASP A 62 23.07 2.07 -24.93
N TRP A 63 23.71 0.90 -24.83
CA TRP A 63 24.59 0.38 -25.87
C TRP A 63 23.84 0.10 -27.18
N LEU A 64 22.59 -0.37 -27.08
CA LEU A 64 21.75 -0.65 -28.26
C LEU A 64 21.26 0.65 -28.88
N ALA A 65 20.96 1.67 -28.06
CA ALA A 65 20.66 3.02 -28.54
C ALA A 65 21.85 3.66 -29.27
N ALA A 66 23.07 3.46 -28.75
CA ALA A 66 24.29 3.90 -29.41
C ALA A 66 24.52 3.16 -30.73
N PHE A 67 24.22 1.85 -30.79
CA PHE A 67 24.26 1.07 -32.01
C PHE A 67 23.25 1.57 -33.05
N ASP A 68 21.98 1.77 -32.67
CA ASP A 68 20.94 2.31 -33.55
C ASP A 68 21.31 3.70 -34.07
N LEU A 69 21.90 4.56 -33.22
CA LEU A 69 22.41 5.87 -33.62
C LEU A 69 23.56 5.74 -34.62
N ALA A 70 24.53 4.86 -34.38
CA ALA A 70 25.63 4.63 -35.31
C ALA A 70 25.10 4.13 -36.67
N VAL A 71 24.15 3.18 -36.66
CA VAL A 71 23.49 2.71 -37.88
C VAL A 71 22.76 3.85 -38.58
N SER A 72 22.05 4.72 -37.87
CA SER A 72 21.34 5.88 -38.47
C SER A 72 22.26 6.87 -39.21
N ILE A 73 23.53 6.94 -38.80
CA ILE A 73 24.54 7.82 -39.41
C ILE A 73 25.25 7.10 -40.57
N VAL A 74 25.54 5.81 -40.41
CA VAL A 74 26.27 5.01 -41.41
C VAL A 74 25.38 4.65 -42.60
N LEU A 75 24.09 4.37 -42.38
CA LEU A 75 23.15 3.95 -43.43
C LEU A 75 23.07 4.97 -44.59
N PRO A 76 22.82 6.26 -44.31
CA PRO A 76 22.74 7.26 -45.37
C PRO A 76 24.06 7.37 -46.14
N LEU A 77 25.20 7.41 -45.44
CA LEU A 77 26.52 7.52 -46.06
C LEU A 77 26.82 6.35 -47.01
N LEU A 78 26.52 5.12 -46.60
CA LEU A 78 26.72 3.94 -47.44
C LEU A 78 25.84 3.98 -48.68
N VAL A 79 24.55 4.26 -48.52
CA VAL A 79 23.59 4.22 -49.63
C VAL A 79 23.82 5.39 -50.58
N THR A 80 23.93 6.63 -50.08
CA THR A 80 24.10 7.80 -50.95
C THR A 80 25.46 7.87 -51.63
N SER A 81 26.48 7.16 -51.13
CA SER A 81 27.77 7.04 -51.84
C SER A 81 27.65 6.35 -53.20
N GLN A 82 26.54 5.62 -53.43
CA GLN A 82 26.29 4.83 -54.63
C GLN A 82 25.15 5.41 -55.49
N LEU A 83 24.54 6.52 -55.06
CA LEU A 83 23.42 7.17 -55.74
C LEU A 83 23.85 8.52 -56.31
N ASP A 84 23.19 8.93 -57.39
CA ASP A 84 23.39 10.24 -58.01
C ASP A 84 22.31 11.21 -57.49
N PRO A 85 22.66 12.31 -56.80
CA PRO A 85 21.69 13.26 -56.26
C PRO A 85 20.84 13.92 -57.35
N ASP A 86 21.38 14.11 -58.56
CA ASP A 86 20.65 14.75 -59.66
C ASP A 86 19.70 13.79 -60.41
N ALA A 87 19.75 12.50 -60.08
CA ALA A 87 18.94 11.45 -60.71
C ALA A 87 17.65 11.14 -59.94
N ALA A 88 16.64 10.65 -60.67
CA ALA A 88 15.41 10.12 -60.07
C ALA A 88 15.66 8.74 -59.42
N ASN A 89 16.19 8.73 -58.20
CA ASN A 89 16.57 7.52 -57.46
C ASN A 89 15.40 6.61 -57.02
N GLY A 90 14.15 7.10 -57.10
CA GLY A 90 12.96 6.32 -56.77
C GLY A 90 13.03 5.68 -55.38
N TYR A 91 12.81 4.36 -55.31
CA TYR A 91 12.85 3.60 -54.05
C TYR A 91 14.26 3.34 -53.50
N ALA A 92 15.33 3.68 -54.23
CA ALA A 92 16.71 3.49 -53.75
C ALA A 92 17.05 4.38 -52.54
N THR A 93 16.24 5.40 -52.26
CA THR A 93 16.33 6.26 -51.06
C THR A 93 15.59 5.69 -49.84
N TRP A 94 15.26 4.39 -49.85
CA TRP A 94 14.60 3.65 -48.75
C TRP A 94 15.21 3.92 -47.36
N TYR A 95 16.52 4.21 -47.32
CA TYR A 95 17.27 4.48 -46.09
C TYR A 95 16.65 5.63 -45.27
N VAL A 96 16.02 6.62 -45.90
CA VAL A 96 15.42 7.78 -45.21
C VAL A 96 14.28 7.31 -44.30
N ALA A 97 13.34 6.56 -44.86
CA ALA A 97 12.22 6.03 -44.10
C ALA A 97 12.66 4.92 -43.13
N ALA A 98 13.69 4.13 -43.48
CA ALA A 98 14.29 3.14 -42.59
C ALA A 98 14.89 3.77 -41.34
N VAL A 99 15.71 4.82 -41.49
CA VAL A 99 16.26 5.57 -40.35
C VAL A 99 15.14 6.19 -39.51
N GLY A 100 14.15 6.82 -40.15
CA GLY A 100 12.97 7.34 -39.45
C GLY A 100 12.23 6.28 -38.62
N THR A 101 12.10 5.08 -39.17
CA THR A 101 11.47 3.94 -38.49
C THR A 101 12.30 3.45 -37.31
N LEU A 102 13.62 3.27 -37.50
CA LEU A 102 14.52 2.84 -36.44
C LEU A 102 14.55 3.84 -35.28
N MET A 103 14.61 5.15 -35.59
CA MET A 103 14.57 6.21 -34.56
C MET A 103 13.20 6.31 -33.89
N THR A 104 12.11 6.01 -34.61
CA THR A 104 10.77 5.91 -34.03
C THR A 104 10.68 4.73 -33.04
N ILE A 105 11.29 3.59 -33.37
CA ILE A 105 11.43 2.44 -32.45
C ILE A 105 12.25 2.85 -31.22
N ALA A 106 13.39 3.51 -31.39
CA ALA A 106 14.22 4.00 -30.29
C ALA A 106 13.45 4.98 -29.38
N ALA A 107 12.69 5.91 -29.95
CA ALA A 107 11.83 6.85 -29.21
C ALA A 107 10.75 6.12 -28.40
N ALA A 108 10.03 5.19 -29.04
CA ALA A 108 9.01 4.36 -28.39
C ALA A 108 9.60 3.49 -27.24
N ARG A 109 10.88 3.12 -27.37
CA ARG A 109 11.66 2.37 -26.37
C ARG A 109 12.37 3.28 -25.35
N ARG A 110 11.93 4.55 -25.23
CA ARG A 110 12.40 5.56 -24.27
C ARG A 110 13.88 5.97 -24.43
N GLN A 111 14.40 5.93 -25.65
CA GLN A 111 15.74 6.44 -26.00
C GLN A 111 15.62 7.67 -26.89
N LEU A 112 15.04 8.72 -26.32
CA LEU A 112 14.70 9.96 -27.04
C LEU A 112 15.94 10.72 -27.52
N THR A 113 17.02 10.72 -26.74
CA THR A 113 18.26 11.40 -27.12
C THR A 113 18.84 10.80 -28.39
N ALA A 114 19.00 9.48 -28.44
CA ALA A 114 19.46 8.76 -29.62
C ALA A 114 18.51 8.97 -30.82
N ALA A 115 17.20 8.87 -30.59
CA ALA A 115 16.20 9.05 -31.64
C ALA A 115 16.27 10.43 -32.32
N TRP A 116 16.34 11.50 -31.53
CA TRP A 116 16.45 12.86 -32.05
C TRP A 116 17.81 13.11 -32.72
N LEU A 117 18.91 12.65 -32.11
CA LEU A 117 20.23 12.79 -32.73
C LEU A 117 20.30 12.06 -34.08
N GLY A 118 19.73 10.87 -34.19
CA GLY A 118 19.73 10.10 -35.45
C GLY A 118 18.90 10.76 -36.54
N VAL A 119 17.69 11.27 -36.23
CA VAL A 119 16.88 11.97 -37.24
C VAL A 119 17.43 13.34 -37.62
N ILE A 120 18.12 14.03 -36.69
CA ILE A 120 18.86 15.27 -36.99
C ILE A 120 20.06 14.96 -37.89
N ALA A 121 20.81 13.89 -37.60
CA ALA A 121 21.92 13.46 -38.44
C ALA A 121 21.46 13.09 -39.86
N LEU A 122 20.33 12.40 -39.98
CA LEU A 122 19.68 12.13 -41.27
C LEU A 122 19.35 13.44 -42.01
N ALA A 123 18.72 14.40 -41.33
CA ALA A 123 18.38 15.68 -41.94
C ALA A 123 19.61 16.46 -42.41
N VAL A 124 20.65 16.54 -41.58
CA VAL A 124 21.93 17.18 -41.94
C VAL A 124 22.55 16.48 -43.15
N GLN A 125 22.63 15.15 -43.13
CA GLN A 125 23.20 14.40 -44.25
C GLN A 125 22.40 14.61 -45.54
N THR A 126 21.06 14.62 -45.47
CA THR A 126 20.21 14.86 -46.64
C THR A 126 20.45 16.25 -47.23
N VAL A 127 20.55 17.28 -46.38
CA VAL A 127 20.85 18.65 -46.82
C VAL A 127 22.23 18.76 -47.46
N VAL A 128 23.22 18.07 -46.90
CA VAL A 128 24.59 18.06 -47.45
C VAL A 128 24.66 17.33 -48.79
N TRP A 129 23.84 16.29 -49.00
CA TRP A 129 23.88 15.46 -50.19
C TRP A 129 23.06 16.00 -51.36
N ASP A 130 21.83 16.48 -51.13
CA ASP A 130 20.86 16.90 -52.17
C ASP A 130 20.21 18.28 -51.88
N GLY A 131 20.72 18.99 -50.87
CA GLY A 131 20.25 20.33 -50.52
C GLY A 131 18.99 20.36 -49.64
N PRO A 132 18.55 21.56 -49.23
CA PRO A 132 17.48 21.72 -48.24
C PRO A 132 16.08 21.32 -48.73
N LEU A 133 15.83 21.37 -50.05
CA LEU A 133 14.53 20.99 -50.61
C LEU A 133 14.30 19.47 -50.50
N ALA A 134 15.39 18.68 -50.50
CA ALA A 134 15.37 17.23 -50.36
C ALA A 134 14.71 16.74 -49.06
N LEU A 135 14.69 17.57 -48.01
CA LEU A 135 14.03 17.26 -46.74
C LEU A 135 12.53 16.95 -46.92
N GLY A 136 11.87 17.66 -47.83
CA GLY A 136 10.46 17.46 -48.13
C GLY A 136 10.23 16.33 -49.14
N THR A 137 11.03 16.27 -50.20
CA THR A 137 10.83 15.32 -51.31
C THR A 137 11.21 13.88 -50.94
N LEU A 138 12.27 13.69 -50.13
CA LEU A 138 12.71 12.37 -49.67
C LEU A 138 11.97 11.88 -48.42
N GLY A 139 11.12 12.73 -47.81
CA GLY A 139 10.31 12.34 -46.65
C GLY A 139 11.03 12.42 -45.29
N VAL A 140 12.12 13.18 -45.18
CA VAL A 140 12.81 13.42 -43.89
C VAL A 140 11.88 14.11 -42.89
N ILE A 141 11.07 15.06 -43.34
CA ILE A 141 10.05 15.73 -42.50
C ILE A 141 9.08 14.69 -41.90
N GLY A 142 8.66 13.70 -42.69
CA GLY A 142 7.83 12.61 -42.21
C GLY A 142 8.52 11.76 -41.14
N SER A 143 9.81 11.49 -41.31
CA SER A 143 10.62 10.77 -40.31
C SER A 143 10.72 11.53 -38.98
N ILE A 144 10.93 12.84 -39.03
CA ILE A 144 10.93 13.72 -37.84
C ILE A 144 9.56 13.70 -37.16
N ALA A 145 8.48 13.83 -37.94
CA ALA A 145 7.12 13.79 -37.42
C ALA A 145 6.81 12.47 -36.71
N TRP A 146 7.21 11.33 -37.26
CA TRP A 146 7.03 10.03 -36.61
C TRP A 146 7.78 9.90 -35.28
N VAL A 147 9.02 10.39 -35.21
CA VAL A 147 9.78 10.44 -33.94
C VAL A 147 9.08 11.33 -32.91
N ALA A 148 8.56 12.49 -33.34
CA ALA A 148 7.82 13.39 -32.46
C ALA A 148 6.52 12.75 -31.93
N ILE A 149 5.74 12.08 -32.79
CA ILE A 149 4.53 11.35 -32.41
C ILE A 149 4.86 10.25 -31.39
N ALA A 150 5.91 9.45 -31.65
CA ALA A 150 6.34 8.39 -30.75
C ALA A 150 6.82 8.92 -29.39
N HIS A 151 7.51 10.07 -29.39
CA HIS A 151 7.89 10.78 -28.17
C HIS A 151 6.65 11.19 -27.36
N MET A 152 5.69 11.89 -27.99
CA MET A 152 4.47 12.35 -27.31
C MET A 152 3.67 11.18 -26.72
N LEU A 153 3.48 10.11 -27.50
CA LEU A 153 2.77 8.92 -27.04
C LEU A 153 3.48 8.25 -25.86
N SER A 154 4.82 8.14 -25.92
CA SER A 154 5.62 7.57 -24.83
C SER A 154 5.54 8.39 -23.54
N ALA A 155 5.53 9.72 -23.66
CA ALA A 155 5.38 10.64 -22.53
C ALA A 155 3.98 10.53 -21.91
N ALA A 156 2.93 10.55 -22.73
CA ALA A 156 1.54 10.42 -22.29
C ALA A 156 1.29 9.09 -21.55
N LEU A 157 1.74 7.97 -22.14
CA LEU A 157 1.65 6.64 -21.49
C LEU A 157 2.47 6.57 -20.21
N GLY A 158 3.64 7.22 -20.18
CA GLY A 158 4.48 7.33 -18.98
C GLY A 158 3.76 8.06 -17.84
N THR A 159 3.04 9.14 -18.14
CA THR A 159 2.26 9.90 -17.16
C THR A 159 1.03 9.12 -16.68
N ALA A 160 0.24 8.56 -17.60
CA ALA A 160 -0.92 7.74 -17.25
C ALA A 160 -0.55 6.54 -16.34
N ALA A 161 0.57 5.87 -16.62
CA ALA A 161 1.04 4.75 -15.80
C ALA A 161 1.55 5.17 -14.41
N ARG A 162 1.95 6.43 -14.22
CA ARG A 162 2.31 6.98 -12.91
C ARG A 162 1.06 7.37 -12.13
N GLU A 163 0.10 8.02 -12.78
CA GLU A 163 -1.19 8.38 -12.19
C GLU A 163 -1.95 7.15 -11.72
N ALA A 164 -2.07 6.11 -12.57
CA ALA A 164 -2.72 4.85 -12.19
C ALA A 164 -2.09 4.20 -10.95
N ARG A 165 -0.75 4.27 -10.81
CA ARG A 165 -0.05 3.77 -9.63
C ARG A 165 -0.33 4.58 -8.37
N ARG A 166 -0.45 5.91 -8.50
CA ARG A 166 -0.83 6.79 -7.38
C ARG A 166 -2.29 6.54 -6.96
N TYR A 167 -3.20 6.42 -7.91
CA TYR A 167 -4.60 6.09 -7.63
C TYR A 167 -4.73 4.73 -6.93
N ALA A 168 -4.03 3.70 -7.40
CA ALA A 168 -4.04 2.38 -6.75
C ALA A 168 -3.46 2.40 -5.33
N HIS A 169 -2.52 3.29 -5.03
CA HIS A 169 -2.01 3.46 -3.66
C HIS A 169 -3.04 4.16 -2.76
N ALA A 170 -3.62 5.26 -3.23
CA ALA A 170 -4.64 5.99 -2.49
C ALA A 170 -5.91 5.14 -2.23
N GLU A 171 -6.29 4.30 -3.19
CA GLU A 171 -7.41 3.37 -3.03
C GLU A 171 -7.14 2.33 -1.93
N ARG A 172 -5.90 1.84 -1.79
CA ARG A 172 -5.51 0.92 -0.71
C ARG A 172 -5.56 1.60 0.66
N GLU A 173 -4.99 2.79 0.77
CA GLU A 173 -5.03 3.56 2.03
C GLU A 173 -6.47 3.87 2.45
N ALA A 174 -7.33 4.25 1.50
CA ALA A 174 -8.75 4.47 1.77
C ALA A 174 -9.48 3.20 2.19
N ALA A 175 -9.17 2.06 1.56
CA ALA A 175 -9.76 0.76 1.94
C ALA A 175 -9.31 0.31 3.34
N GLU A 176 -8.04 0.50 3.69
CA GLU A 176 -7.52 0.22 5.03
C GLU A 176 -8.19 1.10 6.10
N TRP A 177 -8.31 2.40 5.82
CA TRP A 177 -9.00 3.34 6.72
C TRP A 177 -10.48 2.96 6.91
N GLN A 178 -11.18 2.61 5.82
CA GLN A 178 -12.57 2.18 5.88
C GLN A 178 -12.72 0.89 6.69
N ALA A 179 -11.84 -0.09 6.49
CA ALA A 179 -11.85 -1.35 7.24
C ALA A 179 -11.64 -1.11 8.75
N ALA A 180 -10.78 -0.17 9.13
CA ALA A 180 -10.57 0.20 10.53
C ALA A 180 -11.83 0.84 11.15
N GLN A 181 -12.52 1.72 10.42
CA GLN A 181 -13.78 2.31 10.88
C GLN A 181 -14.88 1.25 11.04
N ASP A 182 -15.03 0.36 10.06
CA ASP A 182 -16.02 -0.71 10.10
C ASP A 182 -15.74 -1.67 11.27
N ALA A 183 -14.46 -1.97 11.56
CA ALA A 183 -14.06 -2.76 12.72
C ALA A 183 -14.42 -2.06 14.05
N HIS A 184 -14.16 -0.76 14.17
CA HIS A 184 -14.56 0.02 15.35
C HIS A 184 -16.08 0.03 15.57
N LEU A 185 -16.86 0.20 14.49
CA LEU A 185 -18.32 0.16 14.56
C LEU A 185 -18.84 -1.23 14.94
N PHE A 186 -18.27 -2.30 14.38
CA PHE A 186 -18.65 -3.68 14.67
C PHE A 186 -18.40 -4.04 16.14
N VAL A 187 -17.26 -3.64 16.71
CA VAL A 187 -16.95 -3.84 18.14
C VAL A 187 -17.98 -3.13 19.02
N GLY A 188 -18.35 -1.89 18.68
CA GLY A 188 -19.37 -1.14 19.41
C GLY A 188 -20.76 -1.80 19.37
N GLN A 189 -21.20 -2.24 18.18
CA GLN A 189 -22.48 -2.93 18.01
C GLN A 189 -22.54 -4.25 18.80
N THR A 190 -21.47 -5.04 18.74
CA THR A 190 -21.38 -6.31 19.48
C THR A 190 -21.51 -6.09 20.98
N ARG A 191 -20.84 -5.07 21.51
CA ARG A 191 -20.93 -4.69 22.95
C ARG A 191 -22.33 -4.24 23.36
N LEU A 192 -23.01 -3.45 22.53
CA LEU A 192 -24.38 -3.01 22.78
C LEU A 192 -25.34 -4.20 22.84
N VAL A 193 -25.22 -5.14 21.90
CA VAL A 193 -26.04 -6.36 21.87
C VAL A 193 -25.81 -7.21 23.13
N GLN A 194 -24.56 -7.40 23.54
CA GLN A 194 -24.21 -8.16 24.74
C GLN A 194 -24.79 -7.52 26.00
N THR A 195 -24.60 -6.21 26.18
CA THR A 195 -25.13 -5.46 27.34
C THR A 195 -26.65 -5.56 27.41
N ASN A 196 -27.32 -5.41 26.26
CA ASN A 196 -28.77 -5.52 26.17
C ASN A 196 -29.26 -6.94 26.51
N ARG A 197 -28.55 -7.99 26.06
CA ARG A 197 -28.88 -9.39 26.39
C ARG A 197 -28.92 -9.65 27.90
N ILE A 198 -28.02 -9.01 28.65
CA ILE A 198 -27.91 -9.19 30.11
C ILE A 198 -28.95 -8.31 30.84
N ALA A 199 -29.15 -7.06 30.40
CA ALA A 199 -30.03 -6.09 31.09
C ALA A 199 -31.53 -6.31 30.80
N ALA A 200 -31.90 -6.68 29.56
CA ALA A 200 -33.30 -6.72 29.12
C ALA A 200 -34.23 -7.62 29.96
N PRO A 201 -33.82 -8.84 30.41
CA PRO A 201 -34.68 -9.69 31.23
C PRO A 201 -35.09 -9.03 32.55
N MET A 202 -34.16 -8.33 33.21
CA MET A 202 -34.44 -7.64 34.47
C MET A 202 -35.33 -6.41 34.24
N LEU A 203 -35.04 -5.62 33.21
CA LEU A 203 -35.86 -4.44 32.86
C LEU A 203 -37.32 -4.83 32.54
N ARG A 204 -37.54 -5.93 31.80
CA ARG A 204 -38.88 -6.47 31.56
C ARG A 204 -39.57 -6.88 32.85
N ARG A 205 -38.86 -7.60 33.74
CA ARG A 205 -39.39 -8.02 35.04
C ARG A 205 -39.79 -6.84 35.92
N ILE A 206 -39.04 -5.73 35.87
CA ILE A 206 -39.37 -4.48 36.59
C ILE A 206 -40.65 -3.87 36.01
N ALA A 207 -40.75 -3.79 34.68
CA ALA A 207 -41.92 -3.25 33.98
C ALA A 207 -43.20 -4.06 34.27
N ASP A 208 -43.12 -5.40 34.16
CA ASP A 208 -44.25 -6.31 34.40
C ASP A 208 -44.81 -6.21 35.82
N ARG A 209 -43.98 -5.79 36.78
CA ARG A 209 -44.35 -5.63 38.21
C ARG A 209 -44.67 -4.19 38.59
N GLY A 210 -44.69 -3.26 37.64
CA GLY A 210 -44.91 -1.84 37.93
C GLY A 210 -43.89 -1.27 38.94
N GLY A 211 -42.66 -1.77 38.96
CA GLY A 211 -41.61 -1.34 39.89
C GLY A 211 -41.70 -1.91 41.31
N VAL A 212 -42.69 -2.76 41.62
CA VAL A 212 -42.83 -3.38 42.96
C VAL A 212 -41.99 -4.65 43.04
N LEU A 213 -40.76 -4.50 43.54
CA LEU A 213 -39.78 -5.58 43.70
C LEU A 213 -39.65 -6.06 45.15
N THR A 214 -39.47 -7.38 45.34
CA THR A 214 -39.12 -7.96 46.63
C THR A 214 -37.70 -7.56 47.06
N ALA A 215 -37.36 -7.71 48.34
CA ALA A 215 -36.00 -7.44 48.82
C ALA A 215 -34.93 -8.24 48.08
N GLN A 216 -35.21 -9.50 47.74
CA GLN A 216 -34.32 -10.35 46.95
C GLN A 216 -34.10 -9.79 45.54
N GLN A 217 -35.18 -9.37 44.87
CA GLN A 217 -35.09 -8.82 43.51
C GLN A 217 -34.39 -7.47 43.46
N ARG A 218 -34.54 -6.65 44.50
CA ARG A 218 -33.77 -5.40 44.63
C ARG A 218 -32.27 -5.69 44.76
N ARG A 219 -31.88 -6.75 45.48
CA ARG A 219 -30.49 -7.20 45.55
C ARG A 219 -29.99 -7.65 44.18
N GLU A 220 -30.75 -8.49 43.47
CA GLU A 220 -30.43 -8.92 42.10
C GLU A 220 -30.24 -7.75 41.14
N CYS A 221 -31.10 -6.72 41.21
CA CYS A 221 -30.98 -5.52 40.39
C CYS A 221 -29.68 -4.74 40.67
N ARG A 222 -29.31 -4.58 41.96
CA ARG A 222 -28.07 -3.89 42.34
C ARG A 222 -26.84 -4.67 41.90
N MET A 223 -26.84 -6.00 42.02
CA MET A 223 -25.74 -6.83 41.54
C MET A 223 -25.58 -6.73 40.02
N LEU A 224 -26.70 -6.77 39.27
CA LEU A 224 -26.68 -6.61 37.82
C LEU A 224 -26.19 -5.22 37.39
N GLU A 225 -26.64 -4.16 38.07
CA GLU A 225 -26.20 -2.79 37.81
C GLU A 225 -24.70 -2.63 38.07
N ALA A 226 -24.20 -3.16 39.19
CA ALA A 226 -22.78 -3.15 39.51
C ALA A 226 -21.97 -3.93 38.47
N ALA A 227 -22.45 -5.09 38.01
CA ALA A 227 -21.79 -5.86 36.95
C ALA A 227 -21.75 -5.08 35.61
N ILE A 228 -22.83 -4.41 35.21
CA ILE A 228 -22.86 -3.57 34.01
C ILE A 228 -21.92 -2.35 34.17
N ARG A 229 -21.85 -1.76 35.36
CA ARG A 229 -20.95 -0.64 35.65
C ARG A 229 -19.49 -1.08 35.51
N ASP A 230 -19.15 -2.27 35.99
CA ASP A 230 -17.80 -2.82 35.86
C ASP A 230 -17.46 -3.08 34.39
N GLU A 231 -18.40 -3.61 33.59
CA GLU A 231 -18.22 -3.82 32.15
C GLU A 231 -17.90 -2.53 31.40
N ILE A 232 -18.42 -1.40 31.88
CA ILE A 232 -18.22 -0.08 31.30
C ILE A 232 -16.92 0.55 31.82
N ARG A 233 -16.67 0.50 33.13
CA ARG A 233 -15.59 1.26 33.81
C ARG A 233 -14.32 0.46 34.05
N GLY A 234 -14.38 -0.86 34.08
CA GLY A 234 -13.27 -1.79 34.35
C GLY A 234 -12.92 -2.66 33.16
N ARG A 235 -13.13 -2.17 31.93
CA ARG A 235 -13.11 -2.94 30.66
C ARG A 235 -11.96 -3.93 30.57
N MET A 236 -10.72 -3.47 30.69
CA MET A 236 -9.53 -4.32 30.51
C MET A 236 -9.19 -5.14 31.76
N LEU A 237 -9.82 -4.84 32.90
CA LEU A 237 -9.64 -5.54 34.17
C LEU A 237 -10.54 -6.78 34.32
N LEU A 238 -11.48 -7.01 33.40
CA LEU A 238 -12.47 -8.08 33.51
C LEU A 238 -12.12 -9.31 32.66
N SER A 239 -11.51 -10.32 33.30
CA SER A 239 -11.52 -11.70 32.80
C SER A 239 -12.67 -12.51 33.42
N ASP A 240 -12.94 -13.72 32.90
CA ASP A 240 -13.95 -14.62 33.48
C ASP A 240 -13.64 -14.97 34.95
N ASP A 241 -12.36 -15.13 35.30
CA ASP A 241 -11.94 -15.41 36.67
C ASP A 241 -12.11 -14.17 37.56
N VAL A 242 -11.73 -12.98 37.09
CA VAL A 242 -11.97 -11.72 37.83
C VAL A 242 -13.46 -11.51 38.08
N ARG A 243 -14.33 -11.74 37.08
CA ARG A 243 -15.80 -11.66 37.26
C ARG A 243 -16.29 -12.58 38.36
N MET A 244 -15.84 -13.84 38.34
CA MET A 244 -16.24 -14.83 39.32
C MET A 244 -15.82 -14.40 40.74
N ARG A 245 -14.58 -13.91 40.90
CA ARG A 245 -14.05 -13.45 42.19
C ARG A 245 -14.76 -12.20 42.71
N VAL A 246 -15.03 -11.24 41.83
CA VAL A 246 -15.81 -10.02 42.14
C VAL A 246 -17.23 -10.39 42.58
N GLN A 247 -17.89 -11.30 41.87
CA GLN A 247 -19.23 -11.76 42.21
C GLN A 247 -19.25 -12.46 43.58
N ALA A 248 -18.30 -13.36 43.82
CA ALA A 248 -18.17 -14.04 45.10
C ALA A 248 -17.90 -13.06 46.26
N ALA A 249 -17.10 -12.01 46.05
CA ALA A 249 -16.86 -10.98 47.05
C ALA A 249 -18.14 -10.18 47.37
N ARG A 250 -18.91 -9.80 46.34
CA ARG A 250 -20.20 -9.10 46.51
C ARG A 250 -21.24 -9.94 47.22
N GLU A 251 -21.27 -11.25 46.97
CA GLU A 251 -22.16 -12.18 47.67
C GLU A 251 -21.85 -12.29 49.17
N ARG A 252 -20.58 -12.08 49.56
CA ARG A 252 -20.18 -11.97 50.98
C ARG A 252 -20.54 -10.62 51.61
N GLY A 253 -20.94 -9.63 50.80
CA GLY A 253 -21.29 -8.29 51.25
C GLY A 253 -20.27 -7.20 50.92
N ALA A 254 -19.13 -7.54 50.30
CA ALA A 254 -18.09 -6.56 49.98
C ALA A 254 -18.47 -5.64 48.81
N VAL A 255 -18.05 -4.37 48.88
CA VAL A 255 -18.21 -3.38 47.81
C VAL A 255 -16.97 -3.38 46.92
N VAL A 256 -17.08 -3.92 45.71
CA VAL A 256 -15.97 -3.95 44.75
C VAL A 256 -16.13 -2.87 43.69
N THR A 257 -15.08 -2.08 43.46
CA THR A 257 -14.99 -1.03 42.43
C THR A 257 -13.82 -1.32 41.48
N LEU A 258 -14.08 -1.44 40.19
CA LEU A 258 -13.07 -1.60 39.14
C LEU A 258 -12.97 -0.31 38.32
N LEU A 259 -11.75 0.20 38.14
CA LEU A 259 -11.45 1.44 37.42
C LEU A 259 -10.33 1.19 36.41
N ASP A 260 -10.68 1.24 35.13
CA ASP A 260 -9.76 1.13 34.02
C ASP A 260 -9.49 2.52 33.41
N GLU A 261 -8.30 3.04 33.67
CA GLU A 261 -7.74 4.30 33.18
C GLU A 261 -6.71 4.06 32.06
N GLY A 262 -6.73 2.89 31.39
CA GLY A 262 -5.90 2.59 30.21
C GLY A 262 -4.51 2.03 30.50
N GLY A 263 -4.14 1.85 31.77
CA GLY A 263 -2.81 1.41 32.19
C GLY A 263 -2.35 0.03 31.71
N ILE A 264 -3.17 -0.75 31.03
CA ILE A 264 -2.82 -2.10 30.54
C ILE A 264 -3.18 -2.32 29.06
N ASP A 265 -3.51 -1.25 28.33
CA ASP A 265 -3.95 -1.32 26.91
C ASP A 265 -2.82 -1.76 25.97
N ASP A 266 -1.57 -1.46 26.30
CA ASP A 266 -0.34 -1.74 25.56
C ASP A 266 0.34 -3.06 25.95
N LEU A 267 -0.14 -3.75 26.99
CA LEU A 267 0.39 -5.04 27.40
C LEU A 267 0.08 -6.12 26.35
N ASP A 268 1.06 -6.99 26.10
CA ASP A 268 0.82 -8.18 25.28
C ASP A 268 -0.16 -9.15 25.97
N ALA A 269 -0.64 -10.15 25.22
CA ALA A 269 -1.66 -11.06 25.71
C ALA A 269 -1.21 -11.86 26.95
N VAL A 270 0.08 -12.20 27.05
CA VAL A 270 0.63 -13.06 28.12
C VAL A 270 0.78 -12.28 29.41
N GLU A 271 1.37 -11.08 29.34
CA GLU A 271 1.50 -10.19 30.50
C GLU A 271 0.15 -9.74 31.01
N ARG A 272 -0.80 -9.43 30.10
CA ARG A 272 -2.17 -9.07 30.51
C ARG A 272 -2.84 -10.22 31.27
N GLU A 273 -2.73 -11.45 30.78
CA GLU A 273 -3.30 -12.61 31.46
C GLU A 273 -2.70 -12.83 32.85
N ARG A 274 -1.37 -12.69 32.99
CA ARG A 274 -0.68 -12.73 34.28
C ARG A 274 -1.20 -11.68 35.26
N VAL A 275 -1.30 -10.42 34.82
CA VAL A 275 -1.79 -9.31 35.66
C VAL A 275 -3.23 -9.60 36.11
N LEU A 276 -4.10 -10.05 35.22
CA LEU A 276 -5.49 -10.37 35.54
C LEU A 276 -5.62 -11.56 36.50
N ALA A 277 -4.76 -12.57 36.37
CA ALA A 277 -4.72 -13.69 37.31
C ALA A 277 -4.34 -13.22 38.73
N LEU A 278 -3.34 -12.35 38.85
CA LEU A 278 -2.94 -11.76 40.14
C LEU A 278 -4.04 -10.88 40.75
N VAL A 279 -4.76 -10.11 39.92
CA VAL A 279 -5.94 -9.35 40.37
C VAL A 279 -7.02 -10.29 40.90
N ALA A 280 -7.34 -11.36 40.16
CA ALA A 280 -8.36 -12.32 40.56
C ALA A 280 -8.00 -13.02 41.89
N GLU A 281 -6.73 -13.40 42.06
CA GLU A 281 -6.21 -13.98 43.29
C GLU A 281 -6.32 -13.01 44.47
N ALA A 282 -5.90 -11.76 44.29
CA ALA A 282 -5.97 -10.72 45.32
C ALA A 282 -7.41 -10.46 45.80
N ILE A 283 -8.36 -10.32 44.87
CA ILE A 283 -9.80 -10.18 45.20
C ILE A 283 -10.33 -11.44 45.89
N GLY A 284 -9.86 -12.61 45.45
CA GLY A 284 -10.28 -13.90 46.00
C GLY A 284 -9.82 -14.15 47.43
N ALA A 285 -8.64 -13.66 47.79
CA ALA A 285 -8.04 -13.83 49.11
C ALA A 285 -8.50 -12.79 50.15
N SER A 286 -8.86 -11.58 49.71
CA SER A 286 -9.24 -10.47 50.59
C SER A 286 -10.58 -10.71 51.32
N GLN A 287 -10.62 -10.32 52.59
CA GLN A 287 -11.83 -10.26 53.42
C GLN A 287 -12.33 -8.82 53.65
N ALA A 288 -11.78 -7.84 52.91
CA ALA A 288 -12.17 -6.44 52.97
C ALA A 288 -13.66 -6.21 52.72
N ASP A 289 -14.22 -5.24 53.45
CA ASP A 289 -15.58 -4.73 53.22
C ASP A 289 -15.66 -3.92 51.91
N ARG A 290 -14.54 -3.33 51.48
CA ARG A 290 -14.45 -2.58 50.23
C ARG A 290 -13.15 -2.85 49.50
N ILE A 291 -13.24 -3.23 48.24
CA ILE A 291 -12.10 -3.52 47.37
C ILE A 291 -12.11 -2.55 46.18
N VAL A 292 -11.00 -1.84 45.97
CA VAL A 292 -10.81 -0.93 44.84
C VAL A 292 -9.65 -1.44 43.99
N VAL A 293 -9.93 -1.72 42.72
CA VAL A 293 -8.93 -2.11 41.72
C VAL A 293 -8.84 -1.02 40.68
N ARG A 294 -7.63 -0.52 40.44
CA ARG A 294 -7.39 0.57 39.49
C ARG A 294 -6.20 0.28 38.61
N THR A 295 -6.32 0.45 37.30
CA THR A 295 -5.15 0.47 36.41
C THR A 295 -4.37 1.77 36.63
N ALA A 296 -3.05 1.67 36.68
CA ALA A 296 -2.19 2.85 36.85
C ALA A 296 -2.13 3.68 35.56
N ALA A 297 -1.50 4.86 35.60
CA ALA A 297 -1.18 5.57 34.37
C ALA A 297 -0.22 4.74 33.49
N GLU A 298 -0.34 4.87 32.17
CA GLU A 298 0.46 4.13 31.17
C GLU A 298 1.99 4.30 31.39
N THR A 299 2.40 5.43 31.97
CA THR A 299 3.81 5.76 32.26
C THR A 299 4.35 5.18 33.58
N SER A 300 3.52 4.54 34.40
CA SER A 300 3.91 3.94 35.68
C SER A 300 4.61 2.59 35.48
N SER A 301 5.49 2.19 36.40
CA SER A 301 6.04 0.81 36.44
C SER A 301 5.01 -0.22 36.95
N THR A 302 3.95 0.26 37.60
CA THR A 302 2.84 -0.55 38.13
C THR A 302 1.75 -0.65 37.06
N ALA A 303 1.17 -1.84 36.87
CA ALA A 303 0.04 -2.06 35.96
C ALA A 303 -1.30 -1.81 36.66
N VAL A 304 -1.47 -2.40 37.85
CA VAL A 304 -2.73 -2.37 38.60
C VAL A 304 -2.44 -2.24 40.09
N THR A 305 -3.21 -1.42 40.77
CA THR A 305 -3.23 -1.33 42.23
C THR A 305 -4.54 -1.91 42.76
N VAL A 306 -4.44 -2.78 43.76
CA VAL A 306 -5.57 -3.37 44.48
C VAL A 306 -5.50 -2.89 45.93
N VAL A 307 -6.57 -2.25 46.39
CA VAL A 307 -6.70 -1.76 47.77
C VAL A 307 -7.92 -2.40 48.42
N GLY A 308 -7.73 -3.08 49.55
CA GLY A 308 -8.78 -3.63 50.40
C GLY A 308 -8.91 -2.83 51.69
N LEU A 309 -10.12 -2.41 52.03
CA LEU A 309 -10.46 -1.57 53.17
C LEU A 309 -11.48 -2.30 54.05
N VAL A 310 -11.27 -2.30 55.36
CA VAL A 310 -12.14 -2.93 56.37
C VAL A 310 -12.72 -1.85 57.28
N GLN A 311 -13.97 -2.00 57.70
CA GLN A 311 -14.56 -1.13 58.71
C GLN A 311 -13.92 -1.40 60.08
N PRO A 312 -13.49 -0.36 60.81
CA PRO A 312 -12.94 -0.54 62.15
C PRO A 312 -13.99 -1.12 63.10
N ASP A 313 -13.52 -1.92 64.07
CA ASP A 313 -14.36 -2.56 65.09
C ASP A 313 -15.14 -1.47 65.87
N PRO A 314 -16.49 -1.57 65.99
CA PRO A 314 -17.30 -0.59 66.74
C PRO A 314 -16.90 -0.41 68.22
N ALA A 315 -16.02 -1.26 68.77
CA ALA A 315 -15.44 -1.09 70.10
C ALA A 315 -14.22 -0.15 70.15
N ALA A 316 -13.61 0.19 69.01
CA ALA A 316 -12.53 1.17 68.93
C ALA A 316 -13.12 2.59 68.83
N HIS A 317 -12.64 3.52 69.66
CA HIS A 317 -12.97 4.94 69.48
C HIS A 317 -12.32 5.43 68.19
N VAL A 318 -13.14 5.77 67.19
CA VAL A 318 -12.70 6.37 65.93
C VAL A 318 -13.28 7.79 65.86
N ASP A 319 -12.43 8.78 65.59
CA ASP A 319 -12.80 10.21 65.53
C ASP A 319 -13.49 10.59 64.21
N ASP A 320 -13.45 9.74 63.18
CA ASP A 320 -14.09 9.95 61.87
C ASP A 320 -14.76 8.66 61.34
N PRO A 321 -16.09 8.64 61.07
CA PRO A 321 -16.79 7.45 60.57
C PRO A 321 -16.40 6.99 59.15
N ASP A 322 -15.56 7.75 58.43
CA ASP A 322 -15.02 7.39 57.11
C ASP A 322 -13.57 6.84 57.15
N ASP A 323 -12.96 6.70 58.34
CA ASP A 323 -11.60 6.17 58.51
C ASP A 323 -11.63 4.63 58.44
N LEU A 324 -11.32 4.08 57.25
CA LEU A 324 -11.26 2.64 56.99
C LEU A 324 -9.82 2.13 57.09
N ASP A 325 -9.62 1.02 57.80
CA ASP A 325 -8.31 0.39 57.91
C ASP A 325 -7.94 -0.35 56.62
N VAL A 326 -6.68 -0.22 56.19
CA VAL A 326 -6.15 -0.90 55.00
C VAL A 326 -5.79 -2.35 55.34
N GLU A 327 -6.59 -3.30 54.86
CA GLU A 327 -6.30 -4.74 54.95
C GLU A 327 -5.28 -5.16 53.88
N LEU A 328 -5.45 -4.64 52.67
CA LEU A 328 -4.70 -5.05 51.49
C LEU A 328 -4.21 -3.83 50.72
N TRP A 329 -2.91 -3.76 50.46
CA TRP A 329 -2.32 -2.87 49.47
C TRP A 329 -1.41 -3.70 48.57
N LEU A 330 -1.82 -3.90 47.32
CA LEU A 330 -1.06 -4.67 46.34
C LEU A 330 -0.85 -3.85 45.08
N GLU A 331 0.41 -3.73 44.68
CA GLU A 331 0.80 -3.17 43.39
C GLU A 331 1.33 -4.27 42.49
N ILE A 332 0.64 -4.49 41.38
CA ILE A 332 0.99 -5.52 40.40
C ILE A 332 1.86 -4.86 39.32
N PRO A 333 3.12 -5.28 39.13
CA PRO A 333 4.01 -4.68 38.16
C PRO A 333 3.63 -5.06 36.72
N ARG A 334 3.98 -4.18 35.77
CA ARG A 334 3.73 -4.40 34.32
C ARG A 334 4.46 -5.60 33.75
N GLN A 335 5.67 -5.85 34.24
CA GLN A 335 6.50 -6.99 33.85
C GLN A 335 6.80 -7.83 35.08
N ALA A 336 6.99 -9.13 34.88
CA ALA A 336 7.44 -10.01 35.96
C ALA A 336 8.79 -9.50 36.52
N PRO A 337 8.98 -9.49 37.87
CA PRO A 337 10.26 -9.15 38.44
C PRO A 337 11.34 -10.12 37.92
N ILE A 338 12.46 -9.55 37.48
CA ILE A 338 13.61 -10.32 36.97
C ILE A 338 14.26 -11.04 38.17
N GLY A 339 13.76 -12.22 38.52
CA GLY A 339 14.34 -13.08 39.56
C GLY A 339 13.34 -13.77 40.49
N SER A 340 12.64 -14.79 39.97
CA SER A 340 12.15 -15.92 40.79
C SER A 340 11.82 -17.07 39.85
N ALA A 341 12.84 -17.85 39.51
CA ALA A 341 12.74 -19.18 38.95
C ALA A 341 13.28 -20.17 40.00
#